data_AF-A0A852WHE8-F1
#
_entry.id   AF-A0A852WHE8-F1
#
_cell.length_a   1.000
_cell.length_b   1.000
_cell.length_c   1.000
_cell.angle_alpha   90.00
_cell.angle_beta   90.00
_cell.angle_gamma   90.00
#
_symmetry.space_group_name_H-M   'P 1'
#
loop_
_entity.id
_entity.type
_entity.pdbx_description
1 polymer ?
#
loop_
_entity_poly.entity_id
_entity_poly.type
_entity_poly.pdbx_seq_one_letter_code
_entity_poly.pdbx_strand_id
1 'polypeptide(L)'
;MGDLPNARDLSVELTQQVAALAARLEMDGGLEAHGGLEVTQRQALAEIASTVRRLGAALGVDVDDPAMRVAGSLTTSSGAPSPAPPVEVIVPVLGVDACAAGWVGAILDPNAPRPRIAVAASIGALVEAVRQTLDLQAVAIDIPIGLPDDSTRQADVLARKALKGKASTVFTTLTREAYEQETRAAADTANRARSGQGVGAQAFRLRDKVLEVDAWVRSRPTVAVFEAHPELSFAIMAGAPIRAAKRTDEGRAARLAALAAAGIASPSVLKGDGYAADDVLDACAAAWTAARRTTGLARSLPETPETFSDGIPAAIWV
;
A
#
# COMPACT_ATOMS: atom_id res chain seq x y z
N MET A 1 -24.06 -12.05 41.53
CA MET A 1 -23.59 -11.06 40.53
C MET A 1 -22.53 -11.82 39.72
N GLY A 2 -22.90 -12.31 38.53
CA GLY A 2 -21.98 -13.13 37.73
C GLY A 2 -20.84 -12.27 37.20
N ASP A 3 -19.61 -12.78 37.23
CA ASP A 3 -18.46 -12.10 36.64
C ASP A 3 -18.75 -11.76 35.19
N LEU A 4 -18.74 -10.47 34.85
CA LEU A 4 -18.79 -10.04 33.46
C LEU A 4 -17.46 -10.43 32.82
N PRO A 5 -17.45 -11.15 31.69
CA PRO A 5 -16.21 -11.49 30.99
C PRO A 5 -15.45 -10.21 30.60
N ASN A 6 -14.13 -10.24 30.72
CA ASN A 6 -13.29 -9.09 30.42
C ASN A 6 -13.22 -8.85 28.89
N ALA A 7 -12.79 -7.65 28.48
CA ALA A 7 -12.75 -7.26 27.07
C ALA A 7 -11.90 -8.18 26.18
N ARG A 8 -10.86 -8.80 26.74
CA ARG A 8 -10.00 -9.75 25.99
C ARG A 8 -10.77 -11.01 25.63
N ASP A 9 -11.53 -11.57 26.57
CA ASP A 9 -12.32 -12.79 26.34
C ASP A 9 -13.43 -12.54 25.29
N LEU A 10 -14.10 -11.39 25.38
CA LEU A 10 -15.12 -10.96 24.41
C LEU A 10 -14.53 -10.70 23.02
N SER A 11 -13.30 -10.19 22.92
CA SER A 11 -12.61 -10.02 21.64
C SER A 11 -12.30 -11.36 20.99
N VAL A 12 -11.87 -12.36 21.76
CA VAL A 12 -11.60 -13.72 21.26
C VAL A 12 -12.90 -14.37 20.77
N GLU A 13 -13.98 -14.24 21.54
CA GLU A 13 -15.32 -14.74 21.19
C GLU A 13 -15.81 -14.13 19.87
N LEU A 14 -15.65 -12.81 19.68
CA LEU A 14 -16.00 -12.11 18.45
C LEU A 14 -15.22 -12.65 17.24
N THR A 15 -13.90 -12.82 17.37
CA THR A 15 -13.06 -13.35 16.29
C THR A 15 -13.50 -14.75 15.85
N GLN A 16 -13.84 -15.62 16.81
CA GLN A 16 -14.32 -16.96 16.52
C GLN A 16 -15.68 -16.95 15.80
N GLN A 17 -16.62 -16.10 16.23
CA GLN A 17 -17.94 -15.99 15.62
C GLN A 17 -17.87 -15.44 14.18
N VAL A 18 -17.01 -14.44 13.93
CA VAL A 18 -16.77 -13.89 12.58
C VAL A 18 -16.17 -14.95 11.64
N ALA A 19 -15.18 -15.71 12.11
CA ALA A 19 -14.57 -16.79 11.33
C ALA A 19 -15.60 -17.89 10.99
N ALA A 20 -16.48 -18.25 11.93
CA ALA A 20 -17.53 -19.24 11.70
C ALA A 20 -18.58 -18.76 10.69
N LEU A 21 -18.96 -17.48 10.70
CA LEU A 21 -19.86 -16.91 9.70
C LEU A 21 -19.20 -16.88 8.31
N ALA A 22 -17.93 -16.49 8.22
CA ALA A 22 -17.18 -16.47 6.96
C ALA A 22 -17.12 -17.86 6.31
N ALA A 23 -16.77 -18.89 7.08
CA ALA A 23 -16.74 -20.27 6.58
C ALA A 23 -18.11 -20.75 6.05
N ARG A 24 -19.22 -20.33 6.69
CA ARG A 24 -20.57 -20.66 6.21
C ARG A 24 -20.89 -19.97 4.89
N LEU A 25 -20.54 -18.69 4.75
CA LEU A 25 -20.75 -17.92 3.51
C LEU A 25 -19.92 -18.46 2.34
N GLU A 26 -18.75 -19.03 2.60
CA GLU A 26 -17.91 -19.69 1.59
C GLU A 26 -18.51 -21.03 1.12
N MET A 27 -19.11 -21.83 2.02
CA MET A 27 -19.75 -23.09 1.63
C MET A 27 -21.02 -22.88 0.80
N ASP A 28 -21.75 -21.78 1.03
CA ASP A 28 -23.04 -21.51 0.38
C ASP A 28 -22.91 -20.84 -1.01
N GLY A 29 -21.70 -20.72 -1.56
CA GLY A 29 -21.48 -20.28 -2.95
C GLY A 29 -21.33 -18.76 -3.16
N GLY A 30 -21.06 -17.99 -2.10
CA GLY A 30 -20.85 -16.55 -2.17
C GLY A 30 -22.13 -15.75 -2.41
N LEU A 31 -22.14 -14.48 -1.99
CA LEU A 31 -23.29 -13.56 -1.97
C LEU A 31 -24.00 -13.29 -3.33
N GLU A 32 -23.58 -13.94 -4.43
CA GLU A 32 -24.16 -13.78 -5.75
C GLU A 32 -25.18 -14.87 -6.14
N ALA A 33 -25.28 -15.97 -5.38
CA ALA A 33 -26.28 -17.01 -5.61
C ALA A 33 -27.29 -17.06 -4.45
N HIS A 34 -28.52 -16.65 -4.74
CA HIS A 34 -29.71 -16.65 -3.85
C HIS A 34 -29.92 -15.40 -2.99
N GLY A 35 -30.99 -14.66 -3.31
CA GLY A 35 -31.41 -13.47 -2.58
C GLY A 35 -31.92 -13.82 -1.18
N GLY A 36 -31.13 -13.45 -0.17
CA GLY A 36 -31.52 -13.40 1.24
C GLY A 36 -30.64 -14.26 2.16
N LEU A 37 -30.27 -13.71 3.32
CA LEU A 37 -29.52 -14.43 4.34
C LEU A 37 -30.35 -15.60 4.91
N GLU A 38 -29.74 -16.77 4.97
CA GLU A 38 -30.32 -17.93 5.63
C GLU A 38 -30.60 -17.65 7.12
N VAL A 39 -31.49 -18.43 7.73
CA VAL A 39 -31.85 -18.29 9.15
C VAL A 39 -30.61 -18.46 10.05
N THR A 40 -29.75 -19.41 9.70
CA THR A 40 -28.48 -19.71 10.38
C THR A 40 -27.48 -18.55 10.31
N GLN A 41 -27.42 -17.86 9.17
CA GLN A 41 -26.56 -16.69 8.96
C GLN A 41 -27.09 -15.48 9.73
N ARG A 42 -28.42 -15.26 9.75
CA ARG A 42 -29.06 -14.21 10.57
C ARG A 42 -28.82 -14.41 12.07
N GLN A 43 -28.87 -15.65 12.54
CA GLN A 43 -28.59 -15.97 13.93
C GLN A 43 -27.13 -15.71 14.30
N ALA A 44 -26.18 -16.11 13.44
CA ALA A 44 -24.76 -15.81 13.64
C ALA A 44 -24.47 -14.30 13.66
N LEU A 45 -25.11 -13.53 12.79
CA LEU A 45 -25.02 -12.07 12.81
C LEU A 45 -25.57 -11.46 14.10
N ALA A 46 -26.67 -12.01 14.63
CA ALA A 46 -27.24 -11.56 15.90
C ALA A 46 -26.30 -11.86 17.09
N GLU A 47 -25.63 -13.02 17.08
CA GLU A 47 -24.61 -13.39 18.07
C GLU A 47 -23.41 -12.45 18.02
N ILE A 48 -22.87 -12.20 16.82
CA ILE A 48 -21.77 -11.23 16.62
C ILE A 48 -22.17 -9.83 17.15
N ALA A 49 -23.35 -9.34 16.78
CA ALA A 49 -23.83 -8.03 17.23
C ALA A 49 -24.00 -7.97 18.76
N SER A 50 -24.42 -9.07 19.38
CA SER A 50 -24.50 -9.19 20.84
C SER A 50 -23.12 -9.12 21.50
N THR A 51 -22.13 -9.83 20.95
CA THR A 51 -20.75 -9.84 21.46
C THR A 51 -20.10 -8.46 21.32
N VAL A 52 -20.32 -7.75 20.21
CA VAL A 52 -19.85 -6.37 20.01
C VAL A 52 -20.42 -5.42 21.07
N ARG A 53 -21.73 -5.50 21.37
CA ARG A 53 -22.34 -4.69 22.44
C ARG A 53 -21.74 -4.97 23.81
N ARG A 54 -21.50 -6.24 24.14
CA ARG A 54 -20.87 -6.63 25.41
C ARG A 54 -19.43 -6.13 25.49
N LEU A 55 -18.68 -6.19 24.39
CA LEU A 55 -17.32 -5.67 24.29
C LEU A 55 -17.29 -4.15 24.46
N GLY A 56 -18.21 -3.43 23.81
CA GLY A 56 -18.39 -2.00 23.98
C GLY A 56 -18.63 -1.63 25.45
N ALA A 57 -19.58 -2.30 26.10
CA ALA A 57 -19.86 -2.09 27.52
C ALA A 57 -18.63 -2.37 28.42
N ALA A 58 -17.85 -3.41 28.13
CA ALA A 58 -16.61 -3.73 28.87
C ALA A 58 -15.50 -2.68 28.67
N LEU A 59 -15.52 -1.96 27.54
CA LEU A 59 -14.57 -0.90 27.19
C LEU A 59 -15.07 0.51 27.50
N GLY A 60 -16.31 0.66 28.02
CA GLY A 60 -16.93 1.97 28.23
C GLY A 60 -17.34 2.70 26.95
N VAL A 61 -17.60 1.95 25.88
CA VAL A 61 -17.98 2.43 24.55
C VAL A 61 -19.43 2.06 24.25
N ASP A 62 -20.27 3.06 23.98
CA ASP A 62 -21.64 2.82 23.51
C ASP A 62 -21.63 2.57 22.00
N VAL A 63 -21.71 1.29 21.61
CA VAL A 63 -21.68 0.89 20.19
C VAL A 63 -23.00 1.15 19.47
N ASP A 64 -24.09 1.46 20.20
CA ASP A 64 -25.36 1.86 19.63
C ASP A 64 -25.46 3.40 19.48
N ASP A 65 -24.46 4.14 19.98
CA ASP A 65 -24.37 5.59 19.83
C ASP A 65 -24.44 5.97 18.34
N PRO A 66 -25.46 6.74 17.92
CA PRO A 66 -25.56 7.20 16.54
C PRO A 66 -24.34 8.02 16.07
N ALA A 67 -23.53 8.58 16.97
CA ALA A 67 -22.27 9.24 16.65
C ALA A 67 -21.12 8.25 16.34
N MET A 68 -21.17 7.02 16.85
CA MET A 68 -20.23 5.93 16.53
C MET A 68 -20.64 5.10 15.31
N ARG A 69 -21.84 5.31 14.76
CA ARG A 69 -22.23 4.74 13.48
C ARG A 69 -21.36 5.31 12.36
N VAL A 70 -20.17 4.73 12.17
CA VAL A 70 -19.54 4.73 10.85
C VAL A 70 -20.61 4.17 9.94
N ALA A 71 -21.09 5.01 9.02
CA ALA A 71 -22.00 4.60 7.99
C ALA A 71 -21.29 3.57 7.10
N GLY A 72 -21.26 2.32 7.55
CA GLY A 72 -21.12 1.13 6.74
C GLY A 72 -22.41 0.94 5.94
N SER A 73 -22.76 1.98 5.19
CA SER A 73 -23.73 1.87 4.14
C SER A 73 -22.98 1.30 2.94
N LEU A 74 -23.36 0.09 2.53
CA LEU A 74 -23.18 -0.40 1.16
C LEU A 74 -24.01 0.45 0.17
N THR A 75 -24.01 1.78 0.35
CA THR A 75 -24.43 2.72 -0.68
C THR A 75 -23.34 2.72 -1.73
N THR A 76 -23.71 2.18 -2.89
CA THR A 76 -23.20 2.61 -4.19
C THR A 76 -23.40 4.12 -4.32
N SER A 77 -22.56 4.90 -3.66
CA SER A 77 -22.55 6.35 -3.77
C SER A 77 -21.59 6.71 -4.89
N SER A 78 -22.17 7.03 -6.04
CA SER A 78 -21.56 7.91 -7.03
C SER A 78 -21.37 9.30 -6.41
N GLY A 79 -20.29 9.47 -5.65
CA GLY A 79 -19.85 10.72 -5.05
C GLY A 79 -18.33 10.73 -4.96
N ALA A 80 -17.70 11.88 -5.25
CA ALA A 80 -16.24 12.00 -5.31
C ALA A 80 -15.57 11.46 -4.02
N PRO A 81 -14.40 10.81 -4.12
CA PRO A 81 -13.77 10.20 -2.96
C PRO A 81 -13.42 11.26 -1.90
N SER A 82 -13.84 11.03 -0.65
CA SER A 82 -13.41 11.81 0.51
C SER A 82 -11.93 11.52 0.78
N PRO A 83 -11.13 12.50 1.22
CA PRO A 83 -9.75 12.27 1.64
C PRO A 83 -9.68 11.19 2.72
N ALA A 84 -8.62 10.39 2.70
CA ALA A 84 -8.37 9.37 3.72
C ALA A 84 -8.18 10.02 5.10
N PRO A 85 -8.59 9.35 6.20
CA PRO A 85 -8.30 9.83 7.54
C PRO A 85 -6.78 9.93 7.77
N PRO A 86 -6.32 10.79 8.69
CA PRO A 86 -4.90 10.87 9.07
C PRO A 86 -4.36 9.50 9.49
N VAL A 87 -3.15 9.16 9.03
CA VAL A 87 -2.49 7.90 9.40
C VAL A 87 -1.87 8.02 10.79
N GLU A 88 -2.06 6.98 11.60
CA GLU A 88 -1.34 6.82 12.86
C GLU A 88 -0.08 5.98 12.63
N VAL A 89 1.08 6.52 13.02
CA VAL A 89 2.36 5.81 12.92
C VAL A 89 2.62 5.12 14.27
N ILE A 90 2.38 3.81 14.32
CA ILE A 90 2.51 3.01 15.56
C ILE A 90 3.83 2.23 15.66
N VAL A 91 4.52 2.06 14.52
CA VAL A 91 5.84 1.40 14.43
C VAL A 91 6.71 2.11 13.39
N PRO A 92 8.05 2.01 13.47
CA PRO A 92 8.93 2.57 12.45
C PRO A 92 8.72 1.93 11.08
N VAL A 93 8.55 2.76 10.06
CA VAL A 93 8.41 2.36 8.65
C VAL A 93 9.25 3.24 7.74
N LEU A 94 9.55 2.74 6.54
CA LEU A 94 10.36 3.42 5.55
C LEU A 94 9.65 3.43 4.20
N GLY A 95 9.48 4.60 3.61
CA GLY A 95 9.15 4.74 2.19
C GLY A 95 10.37 5.12 1.39
N VAL A 96 10.52 4.59 0.18
CA VAL A 96 11.74 4.74 -0.62
C VAL A 96 11.40 5.11 -2.07
N ASP A 97 12.17 6.05 -2.62
CA ASP A 97 12.17 6.39 -4.05
C ASP A 97 13.61 6.43 -4.61
N ALA A 98 13.75 6.16 -5.90
CA ALA A 98 15.03 6.21 -6.60
C ALA A 98 15.44 7.66 -6.90
N CYS A 99 16.70 8.01 -6.62
CA CYS A 99 17.23 9.34 -6.89
C CYS A 99 18.63 9.27 -7.52
N ALA A 100 19.19 10.42 -7.88
CA ALA A 100 20.53 10.49 -8.48
C ALA A 100 21.64 9.97 -7.55
N ALA A 101 21.46 10.07 -6.22
CA ALA A 101 22.37 9.52 -5.22
C ALA A 101 22.21 8.00 -4.99
N GLY A 102 21.25 7.36 -5.64
CA GLY A 102 20.88 5.96 -5.42
C GLY A 102 19.43 5.86 -4.97
N TRP A 103 19.19 6.00 -3.67
CA TRP A 103 17.88 5.90 -3.04
C TRP A 103 17.71 6.95 -1.95
N VAL A 104 16.54 7.59 -1.92
CA VAL A 104 16.10 8.46 -0.82
C VAL A 104 14.99 7.76 -0.05
N GLY A 105 15.09 7.81 1.28
CA GLY A 105 14.16 7.18 2.20
C GLY A 105 13.51 8.20 3.13
N ALA A 106 12.18 8.12 3.27
CA ALA A 106 11.41 8.85 4.28
C ALA A 106 11.05 7.90 5.42
N ILE A 107 11.61 8.16 6.59
CA ILE A 107 11.42 7.38 7.81
C ILE A 107 10.28 7.99 8.61
N LEU A 108 9.23 7.22 8.86
CA LEU A 108 8.21 7.56 9.84
C LEU A 108 8.49 6.78 11.13
N ASP A 109 8.61 7.49 12.23
CA ASP A 109 8.89 6.95 13.57
C ASP A 109 7.80 7.48 14.51
N PRO A 110 7.11 6.62 15.29
CA PRO A 110 6.08 7.04 16.26
C PRO A 110 6.54 8.15 17.21
N ASN A 111 7.84 8.21 17.50
CA ASN A 111 8.43 9.15 18.44
C ASN A 111 8.98 10.41 17.77
N ALA A 112 8.84 10.53 16.44
CA ALA A 112 9.33 11.69 15.69
C ALA A 112 8.15 12.55 15.20
N PRO A 113 8.24 13.89 15.33
CA PRO A 113 7.14 14.79 14.95
C PRO A 113 7.01 14.98 13.43
N ARG A 114 7.96 14.48 12.63
CA ARG A 114 7.99 14.64 11.17
C ARG A 114 8.86 13.54 10.53
N PRO A 115 8.71 13.29 9.21
CA PRO A 115 9.56 12.36 8.50
C PRO A 115 11.04 12.77 8.55
N ARG A 116 11.91 11.81 8.85
CA ARG A 116 13.37 11.96 8.70
C ARG A 116 13.82 11.41 7.36
N ILE A 117 14.78 12.07 6.73
CA ILE A 117 15.29 11.67 5.41
C ILE A 117 16.64 10.97 5.55
N ALA A 118 16.78 9.83 4.89
CA ALA A 118 18.03 9.08 4.75
C ALA A 118 18.32 8.84 3.27
N VAL A 119 19.60 8.71 2.92
CA VAL A 119 20.05 8.49 1.53
C VAL A 119 21.15 7.46 1.53
N ALA A 120 21.13 6.54 0.56
CA ALA A 120 22.24 5.62 0.33
C ALA A 120 22.34 5.22 -1.15
N ALA A 121 23.52 4.73 -1.54
CA ALA A 121 23.79 4.32 -2.92
C ALA A 121 22.98 3.07 -3.34
N SER A 122 22.62 2.19 -2.40
CA SER A 122 21.84 0.99 -2.64
C SER A 122 20.69 0.80 -1.66
N ILE A 123 19.66 0.04 -2.05
CA ILE A 123 18.47 -0.23 -1.24
C ILE A 123 18.84 -0.97 0.04
N GLY A 124 19.73 -1.97 -0.07
CA GLY A 124 20.23 -2.72 1.07
C GLY A 124 20.98 -1.84 2.06
N ALA A 125 21.83 -0.92 1.59
CA ALA A 125 22.55 0.01 2.44
C ALA A 125 21.61 1.01 3.12
N LEU A 126 20.59 1.51 2.41
CA LEU A 126 19.59 2.42 2.98
C LEU A 126 18.83 1.75 4.13
N VAL A 127 18.31 0.55 3.87
CA VAL A 127 17.52 -0.20 4.86
C VAL A 127 18.37 -0.58 6.07
N GLU A 128 19.61 -1.04 5.85
CA GLU A 128 20.52 -1.40 6.94
C GLU A 128 20.87 -0.18 7.81
N ALA A 129 21.15 0.98 7.22
CA ALA A 129 21.44 2.20 7.96
C ALA A 129 20.26 2.63 8.86
N VAL A 130 19.02 2.47 8.39
CA VAL A 130 17.83 2.77 9.22
C VAL A 130 17.68 1.75 10.35
N ARG A 131 17.88 0.45 10.06
CA ARG A 131 17.75 -0.65 11.04
C ARG A 131 18.77 -0.61 12.17
N GLN A 132 19.91 0.03 11.97
CA GLN A 132 20.90 0.25 13.03
C GLN A 132 20.35 1.10 14.20
N THR A 133 19.30 1.89 13.96
CA THR A 133 18.76 2.83 14.96
C THR A 133 17.29 2.60 15.30
N LEU A 134 16.56 1.86 14.47
CA LEU A 134 15.12 1.65 14.60
C LEU A 134 14.74 0.20 14.31
N ASP A 135 13.76 -0.32 15.04
CA ASP A 135 13.13 -1.60 14.75
C ASP A 135 12.15 -1.47 13.57
N LEU A 136 12.71 -1.35 12.37
CA LEU A 136 11.99 -1.11 11.13
C LEU A 136 11.10 -2.30 10.75
N GLN A 137 9.79 -2.09 10.68
CA GLN A 137 8.80 -3.16 10.42
C GLN A 137 8.43 -3.32 8.94
N ALA A 138 8.43 -2.23 8.18
CA ALA A 138 7.93 -2.21 6.81
C ALA A 138 8.71 -1.25 5.91
N VAL A 139 8.99 -1.68 4.67
CA VAL A 139 9.60 -0.89 3.61
C VAL A 139 8.70 -0.89 2.37
N ALA A 140 8.21 0.29 1.99
CA ALA A 140 7.49 0.52 0.74
C ALA A 140 8.43 1.16 -0.29
N ILE A 141 8.45 0.67 -1.52
CA ILE A 141 9.36 1.15 -2.58
C ILE A 141 8.58 1.48 -3.86
N ASP A 142 8.87 2.62 -4.50
CA ASP A 142 8.33 2.96 -5.83
C ASP A 142 9.13 2.27 -6.97
N ILE A 143 9.05 0.94 -6.99
CA ILE A 143 9.68 0.09 -8.01
C ILE A 143 8.85 -1.19 -8.13
N PRO A 144 8.76 -1.83 -9.31
CA PRO A 144 8.00 -3.05 -9.46
C PRO A 144 8.62 -4.18 -8.63
N ILE A 145 7.79 -4.89 -7.88
CA ILE A 145 8.14 -6.12 -7.17
C ILE A 145 7.26 -7.27 -7.69
N GLY A 146 7.86 -8.44 -7.89
CA GLY A 146 7.23 -9.60 -8.55
C GLY A 146 7.17 -9.38 -10.07
N LEU A 147 8.21 -9.83 -10.77
CA LEU A 147 8.39 -9.56 -12.19
C LEU A 147 7.74 -10.68 -13.03
N PRO A 148 6.92 -10.35 -14.04
CA PRO A 148 6.26 -11.36 -14.86
C PRO A 148 7.24 -12.14 -15.72
N ASP A 149 6.93 -13.41 -15.98
CA ASP A 149 7.69 -14.27 -16.88
C ASP A 149 7.32 -13.99 -18.35
N ASP A 150 6.02 -13.96 -18.65
CA ASP A 150 5.49 -13.90 -20.01
C ASP A 150 4.18 -13.11 -20.16
N SER A 151 3.81 -12.31 -19.17
CA SER A 151 2.54 -11.58 -19.17
C SER A 151 2.70 -10.09 -18.86
N THR A 152 1.62 -9.35 -18.99
CA THR A 152 1.48 -8.04 -18.35
C THR A 152 1.01 -8.23 -16.92
N ARG A 153 1.60 -7.49 -15.99
CA ARG A 153 1.23 -7.53 -14.56
C ARG A 153 -0.13 -6.88 -14.31
N GLN A 154 -1.03 -7.60 -13.62
CA GLN A 154 -2.36 -7.12 -13.26
C GLN A 154 -2.29 -5.90 -12.33
N ALA A 155 -1.25 -5.81 -11.49
CA ALA A 155 -1.01 -4.65 -10.64
C ALA A 155 -0.96 -3.35 -11.45
N ASP A 156 -0.24 -3.34 -12.58
CA ASP A 156 -0.08 -2.18 -13.46
C ASP A 156 -1.41 -1.82 -14.14
N VAL A 157 -2.15 -2.83 -14.60
CA VAL A 157 -3.47 -2.67 -15.23
C VAL A 157 -4.45 -2.02 -14.26
N LEU A 158 -4.51 -2.50 -13.02
CA LEU A 158 -5.40 -1.97 -11.99
C LEU A 158 -4.97 -0.58 -11.52
N ALA A 159 -3.67 -0.33 -11.38
CA ALA A 159 -3.14 0.99 -11.05
C ALA A 159 -3.52 2.03 -12.11
N ARG A 160 -3.39 1.69 -13.41
CA ARG A 160 -3.81 2.57 -14.52
C ARG A 160 -5.31 2.87 -14.48
N LYS A 161 -6.13 1.85 -14.20
CA LYS A 161 -7.59 2.00 -14.10
C LYS A 161 -7.98 2.93 -12.94
N ALA A 162 -7.25 2.86 -11.82
CA ALA A 162 -7.47 3.71 -10.66
C ALA A 162 -7.01 5.17 -10.91
N LEU A 163 -5.91 5.39 -11.64
CA LEU A 163 -5.40 6.73 -11.97
C LEU A 163 -6.02 7.34 -13.23
N LYS A 164 -7.34 7.56 -13.24
CA LYS A 164 -8.05 8.13 -14.40
C LYS A 164 -7.47 9.48 -14.84
N GLY A 165 -6.96 9.54 -16.07
CA GLY A 165 -6.32 10.70 -16.69
C GLY A 165 -4.91 11.02 -16.14
N LYS A 166 -4.34 10.13 -15.33
CA LYS A 166 -2.90 10.05 -15.02
C LYS A 166 -2.35 8.64 -15.26
N ALA A 167 -3.04 7.80 -16.04
CA ALA A 167 -2.62 6.41 -16.30
C ALA A 167 -1.20 6.31 -16.89
N SER A 168 -0.72 7.35 -17.57
CA SER A 168 0.65 7.43 -18.09
C SER A 168 1.73 7.53 -17.02
N THR A 169 1.39 7.82 -15.76
CA THR A 169 2.36 7.79 -14.65
C THR A 169 2.69 6.37 -14.22
N VAL A 170 1.81 5.40 -14.52
CA VAL A 170 2.06 3.97 -14.28
C VAL A 170 2.79 3.41 -15.49
N PHE A 171 4.11 3.22 -15.36
CA PHE A 171 4.89 2.54 -16.39
C PHE A 171 4.52 1.05 -16.45
N THR A 172 4.70 0.45 -17.62
CA THR A 172 4.52 -1.01 -17.76
C THR A 172 5.75 -1.70 -17.20
N THR A 173 5.56 -2.60 -16.25
CA THR A 173 6.59 -3.54 -15.78
C THR A 173 6.95 -4.49 -16.91
N LEU A 174 8.24 -4.62 -17.20
CA LEU A 174 8.72 -5.54 -18.23
C LEU A 174 8.81 -6.96 -17.67
N THR A 175 8.87 -7.93 -18.57
CA THR A 175 9.23 -9.30 -18.19
C THR A 175 10.63 -9.36 -17.60
N ARG A 176 10.88 -10.34 -16.73
CA ARG A 176 12.20 -10.57 -16.11
C ARG A 176 13.32 -10.65 -17.16
N GLU A 177 13.11 -11.46 -18.20
CA GLU A 177 14.06 -11.63 -19.31
C GLU A 177 14.40 -10.30 -20.00
N ALA A 178 13.42 -9.40 -20.14
CA ALA A 178 13.62 -8.10 -20.77
C ALA A 178 14.46 -7.15 -19.90
N TYR A 179 14.28 -7.18 -18.57
CA TYR A 179 15.15 -6.43 -17.67
C TYR A 179 16.58 -6.96 -17.67
N GLU A 180 16.82 -8.24 -17.92
CA GLU A 180 18.18 -8.79 -17.96
C GLU A 180 18.99 -8.32 -19.18
N GLN A 181 18.33 -7.86 -20.25
CA GLN A 181 19.01 -7.39 -21.47
C GLN A 181 19.78 -6.07 -21.26
N GLU A 182 20.97 -5.96 -21.85
CA GLU A 182 21.85 -4.79 -21.72
C GLU A 182 21.34 -3.55 -22.48
N THR A 183 20.59 -3.75 -23.56
CA THR A 183 20.12 -2.66 -24.42
C THR A 183 18.60 -2.65 -24.53
N ARG A 184 18.02 -1.46 -24.70
CA ARG A 184 16.58 -1.30 -24.88
C ARG A 184 16.04 -2.04 -26.10
N ALA A 185 16.83 -2.15 -27.17
CA ALA A 185 16.43 -2.85 -28.39
C ALA A 185 16.35 -4.37 -28.18
N ALA A 186 17.33 -4.95 -27.49
CA ALA A 186 17.31 -6.35 -27.09
C ALA A 186 16.16 -6.61 -26.10
N ALA A 187 15.96 -5.73 -25.12
CA ALA A 187 14.84 -5.80 -24.19
C ALA A 187 13.48 -5.75 -24.91
N ASP A 188 13.31 -4.87 -25.90
CA ASP A 188 12.07 -4.78 -26.68
C ASP A 188 11.78 -6.08 -27.44
N THR A 189 12.82 -6.68 -28.02
CA THR A 189 12.70 -7.96 -28.73
C THR A 189 12.28 -9.08 -27.78
N ALA A 190 12.97 -9.22 -26.65
CA ALA A 190 12.66 -10.23 -25.62
C ALA A 190 11.25 -10.02 -25.04
N ASN A 191 10.91 -8.78 -24.66
CA ASN A 191 9.63 -8.48 -24.03
C ASN A 191 8.45 -8.71 -24.97
N ARG A 192 8.58 -8.40 -26.26
CA ARG A 192 7.55 -8.68 -27.27
C ARG A 192 7.37 -10.17 -27.49
N ALA A 193 8.46 -10.93 -27.54
CA ALA A 193 8.39 -12.38 -27.71
C ALA A 193 7.66 -13.07 -26.55
N ARG A 194 7.75 -12.51 -25.34
CA ARG A 194 7.14 -13.05 -24.13
C ARG A 194 5.72 -12.53 -23.88
N SER A 195 5.56 -11.21 -23.81
CA SER A 195 4.32 -10.55 -23.37
C SER A 195 3.52 -9.89 -24.49
N GLY A 196 4.05 -9.86 -25.72
CA GLY A 196 3.50 -9.08 -26.83
C GLY A 196 3.64 -7.55 -26.69
N GLN A 197 4.18 -7.06 -25.57
CA GLN A 197 4.31 -5.62 -25.30
C GLN A 197 5.71 -5.09 -25.65
N GLY A 198 5.75 -3.85 -26.14
CA GLY A 198 6.99 -3.13 -26.37
C GLY A 198 7.61 -2.55 -25.09
N VAL A 199 8.89 -2.18 -25.17
CA VAL A 199 9.65 -1.59 -24.07
C VAL A 199 9.73 -0.07 -24.20
N GLY A 200 9.04 0.63 -23.31
CA GLY A 200 9.11 2.09 -23.19
C GLY A 200 10.46 2.57 -22.63
N ALA A 201 10.91 3.75 -23.07
CA ALA A 201 12.18 4.32 -22.62
C ALA A 201 12.24 4.56 -21.10
N GLN A 202 11.13 4.97 -20.48
CA GLN A 202 11.07 5.17 -19.03
C GLN A 202 11.18 3.85 -18.26
N ALA A 203 10.45 2.81 -18.66
CA ALA A 203 10.52 1.49 -18.03
C ALA A 203 11.94 0.91 -18.12
N PHE A 204 12.62 1.05 -19.26
CA PHE A 204 14.00 0.57 -19.42
C PHE A 204 15.03 1.41 -18.65
N ARG A 205 14.82 2.73 -18.49
CA ARG A 205 15.71 3.57 -17.67
C ARG A 205 15.73 3.15 -16.18
N LEU A 206 14.67 2.52 -15.71
CA LEU A 206 14.60 2.00 -14.34
C LEU A 206 15.24 0.62 -14.18
N ARG A 207 15.68 -0.02 -15.27
CA ARG A 207 16.20 -1.40 -15.30
C ARG A 207 17.13 -1.71 -14.13
N ASP A 208 18.16 -0.90 -13.94
CA ASP A 208 19.17 -1.19 -12.92
C ASP A 208 18.60 -1.13 -11.51
N LYS A 209 17.66 -0.20 -11.25
CA LYS A 209 16.96 -0.09 -9.97
C LYS A 209 15.97 -1.24 -9.75
N VAL A 210 15.27 -1.67 -10.80
CA VAL A 210 14.39 -2.85 -10.75
C VAL A 210 15.20 -4.11 -10.43
N LEU A 211 16.30 -4.36 -11.14
CA LEU A 211 17.16 -5.52 -10.90
C LEU A 211 17.82 -5.48 -9.52
N GLU A 212 18.19 -4.28 -9.03
CA GLU A 212 18.74 -4.09 -7.69
C GLU A 212 17.73 -4.52 -6.61
N VAL A 213 16.48 -4.03 -6.68
CA VAL A 213 15.44 -4.40 -5.71
C VAL A 213 15.02 -5.85 -5.87
N ASP A 214 14.89 -6.36 -7.09
CA ASP A 214 14.56 -7.76 -7.33
C ASP A 214 15.62 -8.71 -6.75
N ALA A 215 16.91 -8.43 -6.93
CA ALA A 215 17.98 -9.19 -6.31
C ALA A 215 17.93 -9.10 -4.77
N TRP A 216 17.68 -7.91 -4.24
CA TRP A 216 17.59 -7.70 -2.80
C TRP A 216 16.39 -8.42 -2.17
N VAL A 217 15.19 -8.33 -2.74
CA VAL A 217 14.00 -9.04 -2.24
C VAL A 217 14.20 -10.56 -2.29
N ARG A 218 14.83 -11.09 -3.35
CA ARG A 218 15.18 -12.52 -3.45
C ARG A 218 16.18 -12.99 -2.39
N SER A 219 16.98 -12.08 -1.81
CA SER A 219 17.83 -12.40 -0.66
C SER A 219 17.05 -12.61 0.65
N ARG A 220 15.73 -12.40 0.63
CA ARG A 220 14.80 -12.55 1.76
C ARG A 220 15.19 -11.67 2.95
N PRO A 221 15.12 -10.33 2.80
CA PRO A 221 15.39 -9.43 3.90
C PRO A 221 14.43 -9.72 5.07
N THR A 222 14.90 -9.49 6.29
CA THR A 222 14.12 -9.76 7.52
C THR A 222 13.05 -8.71 7.82
N VAL A 223 12.89 -7.72 6.95
CA VAL A 223 11.85 -6.69 7.01
C VAL A 223 10.83 -6.93 5.91
N ALA A 224 9.56 -6.59 6.17
CA ALA A 224 8.54 -6.71 5.15
C ALA A 224 8.74 -5.66 4.04
N VAL A 225 8.97 -6.10 2.80
CA VAL A 225 9.18 -5.25 1.63
C VAL A 225 8.03 -5.42 0.64
N PHE A 226 7.54 -4.31 0.09
CA PHE A 226 6.46 -4.32 -0.89
C PHE A 226 6.49 -3.03 -1.73
N GLU A 227 5.80 -3.09 -2.86
CA GLU A 227 5.69 -1.96 -3.78
C GLU A 227 4.56 -1.02 -3.36
N ALA A 228 4.82 0.27 -3.48
CA ALA A 228 3.82 1.32 -3.36
C ALA A 228 4.01 2.32 -4.49
N HIS A 229 2.92 2.88 -5.01
CA HIS A 229 2.98 3.87 -6.09
C HIS A 229 2.61 5.27 -5.55
N PRO A 230 3.51 6.27 -5.61
CA PRO A 230 3.28 7.60 -5.05
C PRO A 230 2.03 8.31 -5.62
N GLU A 231 1.83 8.31 -6.94
CA GLU A 231 0.64 8.96 -7.52
C GLU A 231 -0.68 8.31 -7.09
N LEU A 232 -0.73 6.99 -6.85
CA LEU A 232 -1.90 6.33 -6.27
C LEU A 232 -2.10 6.74 -4.81
N SER A 233 -1.02 6.75 -4.04
CA SER A 233 -1.02 7.16 -2.63
C SER A 233 -1.54 8.60 -2.50
N PHE A 234 -1.00 9.55 -3.29
CA PHE A 234 -1.48 10.92 -3.35
C PHE A 234 -2.92 11.04 -3.82
N ALA A 235 -3.34 10.24 -4.80
CA ALA A 235 -4.72 10.26 -5.27
C ALA A 235 -5.71 9.83 -4.16
N ILE A 236 -5.32 8.91 -3.29
CA ILE A 236 -6.13 8.49 -2.14
C ILE A 236 -6.12 9.53 -1.04
N MET A 237 -4.96 10.08 -0.70
CA MET A 237 -4.85 11.18 0.28
C MET A 237 -5.72 12.37 -0.12
N ALA A 238 -5.65 12.78 -1.40
CA ALA A 238 -6.36 13.96 -1.91
C ALA A 238 -7.81 13.66 -2.36
N GLY A 239 -8.23 12.39 -2.35
CA GLY A 239 -9.52 11.94 -2.89
C GLY A 239 -9.61 11.95 -4.43
N ALA A 240 -8.62 12.47 -5.15
CA ALA A 240 -8.54 12.39 -6.61
C ALA A 240 -7.09 12.54 -7.10
N PRO A 241 -6.75 12.08 -8.32
CA PRO A 241 -5.42 12.29 -8.89
C PRO A 241 -5.04 13.78 -8.97
N ILE A 242 -3.92 14.14 -8.35
CA ILE A 242 -3.37 15.51 -8.39
C ILE A 242 -2.90 15.82 -9.81
N ARG A 243 -3.59 16.71 -10.51
CA ARG A 243 -3.32 17.01 -11.94
C ARG A 243 -1.99 17.74 -12.14
N ALA A 244 -1.70 18.72 -11.29
CA ALA A 244 -0.46 19.49 -11.34
C ALA A 244 0.78 18.57 -11.28
N ALA A 245 1.73 18.84 -12.18
CA ALA A 245 2.93 18.03 -12.32
C ALA A 245 3.83 18.16 -11.09
N LYS A 246 4.49 17.08 -10.66
CA LYS A 246 5.26 17.04 -9.39
C LYS A 246 6.39 18.06 -9.29
N ARG A 247 6.90 18.54 -10.43
CA ARG A 247 8.00 19.52 -10.53
C ARG A 247 7.55 20.97 -10.58
N THR A 248 6.24 21.27 -10.63
CA THR A 248 5.74 22.65 -10.52
C THR A 248 5.53 23.01 -9.05
N ASP A 249 5.59 24.30 -8.72
CA ASP A 249 5.32 24.76 -7.35
C ASP A 249 3.91 24.41 -6.90
N GLU A 250 2.92 24.52 -7.79
CA GLU A 250 1.54 24.08 -7.55
C GLU A 250 1.47 22.58 -7.24
N GLY A 251 2.14 21.74 -8.03
CA GLY A 251 2.14 20.29 -7.83
C GLY A 251 2.86 19.87 -6.55
N ARG A 252 3.92 20.60 -6.16
CA ARG A 252 4.62 20.41 -4.89
C ARG A 252 3.73 20.80 -3.71
N ALA A 253 3.09 21.97 -3.77
CA ALA A 253 2.19 22.45 -2.74
C ALA A 253 0.99 21.51 -2.54
N ALA A 254 0.40 21.01 -3.63
CA ALA A 254 -0.70 20.05 -3.57
C ALA A 254 -0.31 18.73 -2.88
N ARG A 255 0.89 18.20 -3.15
CA ARG A 255 1.41 16.98 -2.51
C ARG A 255 1.71 17.18 -1.03
N LEU A 256 2.31 18.32 -0.66
CA LEU A 256 2.52 18.69 0.74
C LEU A 256 1.20 18.84 1.51
N ALA A 257 0.19 19.46 0.89
CA ALA A 257 -1.15 19.57 1.47
C ALA A 257 -1.81 18.21 1.66
N ALA A 258 -1.68 17.31 0.68
CA ALA A 258 -2.19 15.93 0.77
C ALA A 258 -1.52 15.14 1.89
N LEU A 259 -0.19 15.23 2.04
CA LEU A 259 0.54 14.62 3.17
C LEU A 259 0.07 15.16 4.51
N ALA A 260 -0.06 16.48 4.64
CA ALA A 260 -0.49 17.13 5.87
C ALA A 260 -1.92 16.70 6.28
N ALA A 261 -2.84 16.67 5.31
CA ALA A 261 -4.21 16.18 5.54
C ALA A 261 -4.23 14.71 5.95
N ALA A 262 -3.28 13.91 5.45
CA ALA A 262 -3.10 12.51 5.78
C ALA A 262 -2.29 12.28 7.07
N GLY A 263 -1.99 13.32 7.86
CA GLY A 263 -1.28 13.20 9.14
C GLY A 263 0.25 13.17 9.03
N ILE A 264 0.81 13.33 7.84
CA ILE A 264 2.25 13.37 7.62
C ILE A 264 2.72 14.82 7.56
N ALA A 265 3.42 15.26 8.60
CA ALA A 265 4.04 16.58 8.63
C ALA A 265 5.07 16.75 7.51
N SER A 266 5.35 18.00 7.13
CA SER A 266 6.40 18.29 6.13
C SER A 266 7.75 17.70 6.58
N PRO A 267 8.48 17.02 5.68
CA PRO A 267 9.80 16.44 6.00
C PRO A 267 10.79 17.52 6.41
N SER A 268 11.80 17.14 7.18
CA SER A 268 12.83 18.05 7.70
C SER A 268 13.65 18.74 6.61
N VAL A 269 13.85 18.07 5.48
CA VAL A 269 14.64 18.53 4.34
C VAL A 269 13.94 18.11 3.06
N LEU A 270 13.78 19.03 2.12
CA LEU A 270 13.15 18.78 0.81
C LEU A 270 14.15 18.66 -0.34
N LYS A 271 15.44 18.91 -0.12
CA LYS A 271 16.48 18.79 -1.15
C LYS A 271 17.84 18.61 -0.51
N GLY A 272 18.72 17.90 -1.20
CA GLY A 272 20.11 17.71 -0.79
C GLY A 272 20.98 17.28 -1.97
N ASP A 273 22.19 16.83 -1.68
CA ASP A 273 23.10 16.37 -2.71
C ASP A 273 22.60 15.05 -3.31
N GLY A 274 22.11 15.12 -4.55
CA GLY A 274 21.68 13.96 -5.33
C GLY A 274 20.22 13.50 -5.13
N TYR A 275 19.38 14.29 -4.46
CA TYR A 275 17.92 14.09 -4.43
C TYR A 275 17.15 15.40 -4.45
N ALA A 276 15.99 15.39 -5.11
CA ALA A 276 15.12 16.53 -5.29
C ALA A 276 13.85 16.43 -4.42
N ALA A 277 13.06 17.51 -4.42
CA ALA A 277 11.84 17.58 -3.63
C ALA A 277 10.78 16.59 -4.10
N ASP A 278 10.71 16.28 -5.40
CA ASP A 278 9.82 15.25 -5.90
C ASP A 278 10.17 13.87 -5.33
N ASP A 279 11.46 13.50 -5.31
CA ASP A 279 11.90 12.20 -4.80
C ASP A 279 11.58 12.03 -3.30
N VAL A 280 11.76 13.10 -2.50
CA VAL A 280 11.42 13.10 -1.07
C VAL A 280 9.92 12.96 -0.84
N LEU A 281 9.10 13.66 -1.64
CA LEU A 281 7.65 13.60 -1.51
C LEU A 281 7.10 12.24 -1.94
N ASP A 282 7.68 11.65 -2.98
CA ASP A 282 7.34 10.30 -3.44
C ASP A 282 7.72 9.25 -2.38
N ALA A 283 8.90 9.38 -1.75
CA ALA A 283 9.29 8.57 -0.60
C ALA A 283 8.35 8.74 0.61
N CYS A 284 7.92 9.96 0.93
CA CYS A 284 6.93 10.19 1.99
C CYS A 284 5.57 9.53 1.68
N ALA A 285 5.14 9.56 0.41
CA ALA A 285 3.91 8.90 -0.02
C ALA A 285 4.00 7.38 0.12
N ALA A 286 5.13 6.78 -0.26
CA ALA A 286 5.40 5.37 -0.01
C ALA A 286 5.40 5.04 1.50
N ALA A 287 6.00 5.91 2.33
CA ALA A 287 6.07 5.70 3.78
C ALA A 287 4.68 5.73 4.44
N TRP A 288 3.81 6.62 3.97
CA TRP A 288 2.40 6.64 4.39
C TRP A 288 1.68 5.33 4.08
N THR A 289 1.87 4.78 2.88
CA THR A 289 1.32 3.47 2.51
C THR A 289 1.88 2.37 3.41
N ALA A 290 3.16 2.47 3.78
CA ALA A 290 3.75 1.53 4.74
C ALA A 290 3.13 1.59 6.14
N ALA A 291 2.88 2.79 6.66
CA ALA A 291 2.19 2.96 7.95
C ALA A 291 0.75 2.44 7.91
N ARG A 292 0.04 2.59 6.78
CA ARG A 292 -1.28 1.97 6.59
C ARG A 292 -1.21 0.45 6.56
N ARG A 293 -0.16 -0.13 5.99
CA ARG A 293 0.00 -1.58 5.93
C ARG A 293 0.24 -2.19 7.31
N THR A 294 1.00 -1.54 8.18
CA THR A 294 1.24 -2.02 9.55
C THR A 294 0.01 -1.94 10.45
N THR A 295 -0.98 -1.12 10.08
CA THR A 295 -2.27 -0.97 10.78
C THR A 295 -3.43 -1.71 10.11
N GLY A 296 -3.17 -2.46 9.02
CA GLY A 296 -4.21 -3.20 8.29
C GLY A 296 -5.15 -2.34 7.44
N LEU A 297 -4.81 -1.07 7.23
CA LEU A 297 -5.60 -0.10 6.44
C LEU A 297 -5.19 -0.04 4.96
N ALA A 298 -4.03 -0.61 4.59
CA ALA A 298 -3.60 -0.69 3.21
C ALA A 298 -4.25 -1.87 2.49
N ARG A 299 -4.56 -1.69 1.21
CA ARG A 299 -5.05 -2.76 0.32
C ARG A 299 -4.10 -2.91 -0.87
N SER A 300 -4.06 -4.10 -1.45
CA SER A 300 -3.26 -4.38 -2.63
C SER A 300 -4.06 -4.27 -3.92
N LEU A 301 -3.37 -3.96 -5.01
CA LEU A 301 -3.83 -4.07 -6.38
C LEU A 301 -2.93 -5.07 -7.12
N PRO A 302 -3.45 -6.25 -7.54
CA PRO A 302 -4.76 -6.82 -7.21
C PRO A 302 -4.94 -7.16 -5.73
N GLU A 303 -6.20 -7.39 -5.31
CA GLU A 303 -6.54 -7.79 -3.93
C GLU A 303 -5.91 -9.14 -3.57
N THR A 304 -5.89 -10.08 -4.51
CA THR A 304 -5.06 -11.29 -4.45
C THR A 304 -3.85 -11.08 -5.36
N PRO A 305 -2.64 -10.83 -4.81
CA PRO A 305 -1.42 -10.64 -5.60
C PRO A 305 -1.17 -11.80 -6.57
N GLU A 306 -0.71 -11.47 -7.78
CA GLU A 306 -0.19 -12.49 -8.68
C GLU A 306 1.13 -13.04 -8.14
N THR A 307 1.52 -14.24 -8.56
CA THR A 307 2.83 -14.80 -8.26
C THR A 307 3.34 -15.52 -9.50
N PHE A 308 4.59 -15.23 -9.86
CA PHE A 308 5.25 -15.78 -11.04
C PHE A 308 6.27 -16.86 -10.65
N SER A 309 7.16 -17.24 -11.55
CA SER A 309 8.19 -18.25 -11.30
C SER A 309 9.12 -17.92 -10.12
N ASP A 310 9.23 -16.64 -9.75
CA ASP A 310 10.06 -16.16 -8.64
C ASP A 310 9.44 -16.38 -7.25
N GLY A 311 8.15 -16.73 -7.17
CA GLY A 311 7.44 -16.89 -5.90
C GLY A 311 7.19 -15.58 -5.13
N ILE A 312 7.45 -14.43 -5.74
CA ILE A 312 7.30 -13.11 -5.09
C ILE A 312 5.91 -12.54 -5.42
N PRO A 313 5.12 -12.15 -4.40
CA PRO A 313 3.83 -11.51 -4.63
C PRO A 313 3.95 -10.21 -5.42
N ALA A 314 3.27 -10.15 -6.56
CA ALA A 314 3.22 -9.02 -7.46
C ALA A 314 1.97 -8.17 -7.18
N ALA A 315 2.13 -7.06 -6.45
CA ALA A 315 1.05 -6.12 -6.17
C ALA A 315 1.54 -4.72 -5.80
N ILE A 316 0.72 -3.72 -6.12
CA ILE A 316 0.89 -2.33 -5.67
C ILE A 316 0.00 -2.10 -4.45
N TRP A 317 0.59 -1.66 -3.34
CA TRP A 317 -0.13 -1.33 -2.11
C TRP A 317 -0.54 0.14 -2.07
N VAL A 318 -1.72 0.40 -1.49
CA VAL A 318 -2.32 1.74 -1.33
C VAL A 318 -3.15 1.89 -0.06
#